data_AF-A0A2E6S622-F1
#
_entry.id   AF-A0A2E6S622-F1
#
_cell.length_a   1.000
_cell.length_b   1.000
_cell.length_c   1.000
_cell.angle_alpha   90.00
_cell.angle_beta   90.00
_cell.angle_gamma   90.00
#
_symmetry.space_group_name_H-M   'P 1'
#
loop_
_entity.id
_entity.type
_entity.pdbx_description
1 polymer ?
#
loop_
_entity_poly.entity_id
_entity_poly.type
_entity_poly.pdbx_seq_one_letter_code
_entity_poly.pdbx_strand_id
1 'polypeptide(L)' 'DPKAINFEGHRKNFEEVVNAIAGGREASVNAVEARKAVALICAIYESAQDDGRKVSL' A
#
# COMPACT_ATOMS: atom_id res chain seq x y z
N ASP A 1 -10.71 15.50 12.03
CA ASP A 1 -10.88 14.55 13.14
C ASP A 1 -10.54 13.14 12.62
N PRO A 2 -9.43 12.52 13.05
CA PRO A 2 -9.07 11.16 12.64
C PRO A 2 -10.19 10.13 12.88
N LYS A 3 -11.08 10.38 13.83
CA LYS A 3 -12.24 9.51 14.12
C LYS A 3 -13.35 9.58 13.07
N ALA A 4 -13.28 10.54 12.15
CA ALA A 4 -14.22 10.64 11.03
C ALA A 4 -13.92 9.65 9.89
N ILE A 5 -12.75 9.00 9.92
CA ILE A 5 -12.41 7.95 8.97
C ILE A 5 -13.25 6.71 9.31
N ASN A 6 -14.14 6.31 8.41
CA ASN A 6 -14.97 5.13 8.58
C ASN A 6 -14.26 3.85 8.11
N PHE A 7 -14.86 2.69 8.38
CA PHE A 7 -14.28 1.37 8.07
C PHE A 7 -14.47 0.92 6.62
N GLU A 8 -15.15 1.71 5.78
CA GLU A 8 -15.67 1.25 4.48
C GLU A 8 -14.55 0.88 3.50
N GLY A 9 -13.43 1.60 3.54
CA GLY A 9 -12.24 1.27 2.74
C GLY A 9 -11.64 -0.08 3.15
N HIS A 10 -11.55 -0.36 4.45
CA HIS A 10 -11.06 -1.65 4.93
C HIS A 10 -11.99 -2.80 4.53
N ARG A 11 -13.31 -2.61 4.63
CA ARG A 11 -14.30 -3.61 4.18
C ARG A 11 -14.08 -3.97 2.71
N LYS A 12 -13.95 -2.96 1.82
CA LYS A 12 -13.72 -3.17 0.40
C LYS A 12 -12.41 -3.91 0.11
N ASN A 13 -11.34 -3.60 0.84
CA ASN A 13 -10.06 -4.33 0.69
C ASN A 13 -10.21 -5.81 1.03
N PHE A 14 -10.95 -6.15 2.09
CA PHE A 14 -11.21 -7.55 2.46
C PHE A 14 -12.10 -8.25 1.42
N GLU A 15 -13.18 -7.61 0.98
CA GLU A 15 -14.08 -8.16 -0.04
C GLU A 15 -13.34 -8.46 -1.34
N GLU A 16 -12.43 -7.59 -1.74
CA GLU A 16 -11.62 -7.81 -2.95
C GLU A 16 -10.73 -9.04 -2.85
N VAL A 17 -10.08 -9.27 -1.70
CA VAL A 17 -9.26 -10.47 -1.48
C VAL A 17 -10.13 -11.73 -1.54
N VAL A 18 -11.28 -11.73 -0.86
CA VAL A 18 -12.20 -12.88 -0.87
C VAL A 18 -12.70 -13.17 -2.28
N ASN A 19 -13.08 -12.14 -3.04
CA ASN A 19 -13.55 -12.29 -4.41
C ASN A 19 -12.44 -12.75 -5.36
N ALA A 20 -11.20 -12.29 -5.18
CA ALA A 20 -10.06 -12.73 -5.97
C ALA A 20 -9.78 -14.23 -5.76
N ILE A 21 -9.81 -14.69 -4.50
CA ILE A 21 -9.63 -16.10 -4.13
C ILE A 21 -10.77 -16.95 -4.73
N ALA A 22 -12.03 -16.54 -4.52
CA ALA A 22 -13.19 -17.28 -5.02
C ALA A 22 -13.23 -17.37 -6.55
N GLY A 23 -12.77 -16.31 -7.24
CA GLY A 23 -12.71 -16.25 -8.69
C GLY A 23 -11.44 -16.85 -9.31
N GLY A 24 -10.48 -17.32 -8.51
CA GLY A 24 -9.21 -17.84 -9.01
C GLY A 24 -8.41 -16.80 -9.82
N ARG A 25 -8.53 -15.52 -9.50
CA ARG A 25 -7.87 -14.41 -10.20
C ARG A 25 -6.87 -13.71 -9.29
N GLU A 26 -5.97 -12.93 -9.89
CA GLU A 26 -5.11 -12.04 -9.12
C GLU A 26 -5.93 -10.95 -8.44
N ALA A 27 -5.53 -10.60 -7.21
CA ALA A 27 -6.11 -9.47 -6.50
C ALA A 27 -5.72 -8.15 -7.18
N SER A 28 -6.57 -7.13 -7.09
CA SER A 28 -6.29 -5.80 -7.66
C SER A 28 -4.97 -5.17 -7.17
N VAL A 29 -4.50 -5.56 -5.99
CA VAL A 29 -3.16 -5.23 -5.48
C VAL A 29 -2.41 -6.53 -5.21
N ASN A 30 -1.43 -6.83 -6.05
CA ASN A 30 -0.58 -8.00 -5.91
C ASN A 30 0.71 -7.70 -5.12
N ALA A 31 1.55 -8.72 -4.93
CA ALA A 31 2.79 -8.58 -4.16
C ALA A 31 3.78 -7.57 -4.78
N VAL A 32 3.79 -7.41 -6.10
CA VAL A 32 4.69 -6.47 -6.79
C VAL A 32 4.21 -5.04 -6.53
N GLU A 33 2.92 -4.77 -6.71
CA GLU A 33 2.34 -3.45 -6.45
C GLU A 33 2.43 -3.06 -4.97
N ALA A 34 2.15 -4.00 -4.05
CA ALA A 34 2.23 -3.75 -2.61
C ALA A 34 3.63 -3.33 -2.15
N ARG A 35 4.70 -3.88 -2.76
CA ARG A 35 6.09 -3.55 -2.42
C ARG A 35 6.47 -2.11 -2.75
N LYS A 36 5.82 -1.48 -3.74
CA LYS A 36 6.15 -0.09 -4.14
C LYS A 36 5.90 0.91 -3.02
N ALA A 37 4.85 0.72 -2.23
CA ALA A 37 4.56 1.59 -1.08
C ALA A 37 5.67 1.50 -0.01
N VAL A 38 6.15 0.28 0.28
CA VAL A 38 7.24 0.06 1.23
C VAL A 38 8.54 0.66 0.69
N ALA A 39 8.87 0.43 -0.58
CA ALA A 39 10.06 0.99 -1.22
C ALA A 39 10.07 2.53 -1.14
N LEU A 40 8.92 3.17 -1.38
CA LEU A 40 8.78 4.61 -1.25
C LEU A 40 9.00 5.09 0.20
N ILE A 41 8.42 4.42 1.19
CA ILE A 41 8.64 4.76 2.60
C ILE A 41 10.12 4.63 2.98
N CYS A 42 10.79 3.56 2.54
CA CYS A 42 12.22 3.39 2.73
C CYS A 42 13.04 4.53 2.10
N ALA A 43 12.72 4.93 0.87
CA ALA A 43 13.39 6.04 0.20
C ALA A 43 13.16 7.39 0.90
N ILE A 44 11.99 7.60 1.52
CA ILE A 44 11.73 8.78 2.34
C ILE A 44 12.64 8.79 3.57
N TYR A 45 12.79 7.65 4.24
CA TYR A 45 13.70 7.55 5.39
C TYR A 45 15.16 7.71 5.01
N GLU A 46 15.60 7.13 3.89
CA GLU A 46 16.94 7.33 3.33
C GLU A 46 17.19 8.82 3.03
N SER A 47 16.24 9.48 2.36
CA SER A 47 16.33 10.91 2.05
C SER A 47 16.47 11.75 3.33
N ALA A 48 15.67 11.46 4.36
CA ALA A 48 15.71 12.19 5.63
C ALA A 48 17.02 11.98 6.41
N GLN A 49 17.64 10.81 6.29
CA GLN A 49 18.94 10.52 6.91
C GLN A 49 20.09 11.26 6.19
N ASP A 50 19.95 11.49 4.89
CA ASP A 50 20.95 12.15 4.04
C ASP A 50 20.60 13.64 3.77
N ASP A 51 20.21 14.39 4.81
CA ASP A 51 19.91 15.84 4.73
C ASP A 51 18.93 16.24 3.61
N GLY A 52 17.95 15.37 3.31
CA GLY A 52 16.94 15.61 2.27
C GLY A 52 17.41 15.32 0.85
N ARG A 53 18.50 14.56 0.66
CA ARG A 53 18.96 14.12 -0.67
C ARG A 53 17.87 13.39 -1.43
N LYS A 54 17.76 13.66 -2.74
CA LYS A 54 16.83 12.95 -3.62
C LYS A 54 17.23 11.47 -3.78
N VAL A 55 16.27 10.57 -3.57
CA VAL A 55 16.39 9.12 -3.80
C VAL A 55 15.52 8.73 -5.00
N SER A 56 16.05 7.89 -5.90
CA SER A 56 15.31 7.39 -7.08
C SER A 56 14.94 5.92 -6.90
N LEU A 57 13.71 5.56 -7.28
CA LEU A 57 13.15 4.21 -7.17
C LEU A 57 13.12 3.49 -8.52
#